data_AF-A0A6B3C7J7-F1
#
_entry.id   AF-A0A6B3C7J7-F1
#
_cell.length_a   1.000
_cell.length_b   1.000
_cell.length_c   1.000
_cell.angle_alpha   90.00
_cell.angle_beta   90.00
_cell.angle_gamma   90.00
#
_symmetry.space_group_name_H-M   'P 1'
#
loop_
_entity.id
_entity.type
_entity.pdbx_description
1 polymer ?
#
loop_
_entity_poly.entity_id
_entity_poly.type
_entity_poly.pdbx_seq_one_letter_code
_entity_poly.pdbx_strand_id
1 'polypeptide(L)'
;GHDRDAGTSVLLVRRHRYTRTVSYYRCFAPGPVTLARLVSLVCRRWRVEDDLQDAKEVCHLDKGQVTCWNSWHRSRVTALVAYAYLATAAALERTAQTSRNDPSEADLVPLSSHELLRLLRALVLPPPQRDRDHLLWWSTWRRRHQHRARLCHRRWHTYADTTP
;
A
#
# COMPACT_ATOMS: atom_id res chain seq x y z
N GLY A 1 -35.52 -26.19 -18.13
CA GLY A 1 -34.32 -26.99 -17.86
C GLY A 1 -33.76 -26.57 -16.52
N HIS A 2 -33.62 -27.53 -15.60
CA HIS A 2 -32.84 -27.46 -14.35
C HIS A 2 -31.47 -26.75 -14.52
N ASP A 3 -30.77 -26.18 -13.55
CA ASP A 3 -30.90 -25.87 -12.10
C ASP A 3 -29.46 -25.46 -11.64
N ARG A 4 -29.28 -24.71 -10.52
CA ARG A 4 -28.05 -24.67 -9.65
C ARG A 4 -26.85 -23.69 -9.81
N ASP A 5 -26.97 -22.46 -10.30
CA ASP A 5 -25.86 -21.47 -10.14
C ASP A 5 -26.21 -20.25 -9.24
N ALA A 6 -27.27 -20.35 -8.43
CA ALA A 6 -27.56 -19.36 -7.40
C ALA A 6 -26.61 -19.59 -6.21
N GLY A 7 -25.42 -18.98 -6.25
CA GLY A 7 -24.46 -19.03 -5.15
C GLY A 7 -25.07 -18.65 -3.79
N THR A 8 -24.44 -19.08 -2.70
CA THR A 8 -24.89 -18.80 -1.34
C THR A 8 -24.47 -17.39 -0.91
N SER A 9 -25.44 -16.56 -0.52
CA SER A 9 -25.20 -15.27 0.14
C SER A 9 -25.35 -15.40 1.65
N VAL A 10 -24.33 -14.99 2.41
CA VAL A 10 -24.31 -15.05 3.89
C VAL A 10 -24.01 -13.67 4.46
N LEU A 11 -24.70 -13.30 5.54
CA LEU A 11 -24.39 -12.11 6.34
C LEU A 11 -23.63 -12.53 7.60
N LEU A 12 -22.37 -12.12 7.69
CA LEU A 12 -21.56 -12.30 8.90
C LEU A 12 -21.71 -11.10 9.82
N VAL A 13 -21.94 -11.40 11.09
CA VAL A 13 -22.05 -10.40 12.15
C VAL A 13 -20.89 -10.60 13.11
N ARG A 14 -20.00 -9.62 13.21
CA ARG A 14 -18.93 -9.59 14.22
C ARG A 14 -19.33 -8.62 15.32
N ARG A 15 -19.30 -9.07 16.57
CA ARG A 15 -19.50 -8.21 17.74
C ARG A 15 -18.17 -7.99 18.45
N HIS A 16 -17.78 -6.74 18.64
CA HIS A 16 -16.59 -6.39 19.42
C HIS A 16 -16.83 -6.70 20.90
N ARG A 17 -15.89 -7.38 21.56
CA ARG A 17 -16.08 -7.95 22.91
C ARG A 17 -16.33 -6.87 23.97
N TYR A 18 -15.60 -5.75 23.88
CA TYR A 18 -15.60 -4.72 24.92
C TYR A 18 -16.56 -3.57 24.60
N THR A 19 -16.47 -2.99 23.40
CA THR A 19 -17.32 -1.85 22.98
C THR A 19 -18.73 -2.27 22.56
N ARG A 20 -19.00 -3.58 22.44
CA ARG A 20 -20.26 -4.15 21.94
C ARG A 20 -20.67 -3.70 20.53
N THR A 21 -19.83 -2.93 19.83
CA THR A 21 -20.04 -2.48 18.46
C THR A 21 -20.17 -3.69 17.53
N VAL A 22 -21.11 -3.61 16.59
CA VAL A 22 -21.38 -4.67 15.62
C VAL A 22 -20.92 -4.24 14.23
N SER A 23 -20.21 -5.13 13.54
CA SER A 23 -19.82 -4.98 12.14
C SER A 23 -20.48 -6.06 11.29
N TYR A 24 -20.93 -5.69 10.10
CA TYR A 24 -21.64 -6.55 9.18
C TYR A 24 -20.80 -6.78 7.92
N TYR A 25 -20.70 -8.02 7.47
CA TYR A 25 -20.02 -8.38 6.22
C TYR A 25 -20.95 -9.22 5.35
N ARG A 26 -21.23 -8.74 4.14
CA ARG A 26 -21.97 -9.50 3.12
C ARG A 26 -20.99 -10.35 2.32
N CYS A 27 -21.17 -11.67 2.36
CA CYS A 27 -20.33 -12.62 1.65
C CYS A 27 -21.16 -13.36 0.61
N PHE A 28 -20.59 -13.54 -0.58
CA PHE A 28 -21.17 -14.33 -1.64
C PHE A 28 -20.16 -15.42 -2.03
N ALA A 29 -20.63 -16.65 -2.20
CA ALA A 29 -19.83 -17.75 -2.71
C ALA A 29 -20.65 -18.58 -3.72
N PRO A 30 -20.05 -19.05 -4.82
CA PRO A 30 -20.76 -19.84 -5.83
C PRO A 30 -21.23 -21.20 -5.31
N GLY A 31 -20.68 -21.69 -4.19
CA GLY A 31 -21.09 -22.93 -3.54
C GLY A 31 -21.02 -22.83 -2.00
N PRO A 32 -21.37 -23.91 -1.28
CA PRO A 32 -21.37 -23.91 0.18
C PRO A 32 -19.96 -23.67 0.73
N VAL A 33 -19.83 -22.72 1.65
CA VAL A 33 -18.57 -22.35 2.32
C VAL A 33 -18.74 -22.38 3.82
N THR A 34 -17.72 -22.85 4.53
CA THR A 34 -17.78 -22.92 5.99
C THR A 34 -17.68 -21.54 6.63
N LEU A 35 -18.28 -21.38 7.81
CA LEU A 35 -18.14 -20.17 8.62
C LEU A 35 -16.65 -19.84 8.88
N ALA A 36 -15.84 -20.85 9.17
CA ALA A 36 -14.40 -20.69 9.39
C ALA A 36 -13.68 -20.10 8.15
N ARG A 37 -14.05 -20.53 6.93
CA ARG A 37 -13.49 -19.99 5.70
C ARG A 37 -13.90 -18.53 5.49
N LEU A 38 -15.16 -18.21 5.74
CA LEU A 38 -15.70 -16.86 5.67
C LEU A 38 -15.00 -15.92 6.66
N VAL A 39 -14.85 -16.35 7.92
CA VAL A 39 -14.09 -15.60 8.95
C VAL A 39 -12.64 -15.41 8.51
N SER A 40 -11.99 -16.46 7.99
CA SER A 40 -10.62 -16.34 7.46
C SER A 40 -10.50 -15.31 6.34
N LEU A 41 -11.47 -15.24 5.42
CA LEU A 41 -11.49 -14.24 4.35
C LEU A 41 -11.68 -12.82 4.88
N VAL A 42 -12.61 -12.63 5.82
CA VAL A 42 -12.82 -11.33 6.48
C VAL A 42 -11.56 -10.89 7.22
N CYS A 43 -10.89 -11.80 7.94
CA CYS A 43 -9.62 -11.51 8.60
C CYS A 43 -8.50 -11.21 7.59
N ARG A 44 -8.44 -11.89 6.44
CA ARG A 44 -7.46 -11.59 5.39
C ARG A 44 -7.66 -10.20 4.79
N ARG A 45 -8.91 -9.77 4.62
CA ARG A 45 -9.20 -8.39 4.16
C ARG A 45 -8.54 -7.36 5.06
N TRP A 46 -8.65 -7.53 6.37
CA TRP A 46 -7.97 -6.64 7.32
C TRP A 46 -6.44 -6.65 7.11
N ARG A 47 -5.84 -7.83 6.94
CA ARG A 47 -4.40 -7.91 6.63
C ARG A 47 -4.01 -7.18 5.34
N VAL A 48 -4.86 -7.22 4.30
CA VAL A 48 -4.64 -6.43 3.08
C VAL A 48 -4.72 -4.93 3.36
N GLU A 49 -5.63 -4.49 4.23
CA GLU A 49 -5.72 -3.08 4.64
C GLU A 49 -4.48 -2.65 5.43
N ASP A 50 -3.96 -3.50 6.32
CA ASP A 50 -2.70 -3.29 7.04
C ASP A 50 -1.51 -3.22 6.06
N ASP A 51 -1.40 -4.17 5.13
CA ASP A 51 -0.36 -4.19 4.09
C ASP A 51 -0.39 -2.92 3.22
N LEU A 52 -1.59 -2.44 2.88
CA LEU A 52 -1.77 -1.19 2.15
C LEU A 52 -1.38 0.03 2.99
N GLN A 53 -1.57 -0.02 4.31
CA GLN A 53 -1.15 1.04 5.22
C GLN A 53 0.38 1.08 5.32
N ASP A 54 1.02 -0.08 5.51
CA ASP A 54 2.48 -0.21 5.47
C ASP A 54 3.05 0.28 4.13
N ALA A 55 2.42 -0.05 3.00
CA ALA A 55 2.87 0.41 1.69
C ALA A 55 2.87 1.95 1.56
N LYS A 56 1.96 2.65 2.25
CA LYS A 56 1.98 4.13 2.30
C LYS A 56 3.17 4.63 3.11
N GLU A 57 3.47 4.00 4.22
CA GLU A 57 4.54 4.42 5.14
C GLU A 57 5.92 4.11 4.56
N VAL A 58 6.12 2.90 4.04
CA VAL A 58 7.40 2.38 3.54
C VAL A 58 7.70 2.88 2.13
N CYS A 59 6.72 2.73 1.22
CA CYS A 59 6.87 2.92 -0.22
C CYS A 59 6.19 4.18 -0.74
N HIS A 60 5.69 5.05 0.15
CA HIS A 60 5.11 6.35 -0.19
C HIS A 60 3.90 6.25 -1.15
N LEU A 61 3.14 5.15 -1.04
CA LEU A 61 2.03 4.85 -1.94
C LEU A 61 1.06 6.03 -2.08
N ASP A 62 0.80 6.78 -1.01
CA ASP A 62 -0.14 7.92 -0.97
C ASP A 62 0.49 9.30 -1.19
N LYS A 63 1.81 9.42 -1.31
CA LYS A 63 2.49 10.73 -1.35
C LYS A 63 2.57 11.37 -2.74
N GLY A 64 2.08 10.68 -3.78
CA GLY A 64 2.06 11.20 -5.14
C GLY A 64 1.09 12.39 -5.29
N GLN A 65 1.63 13.60 -5.44
CA GLN A 65 0.87 14.85 -5.68
C GLN A 65 0.63 15.07 -7.19
N VAL A 66 0.10 14.05 -7.90
CA VAL A 66 -0.04 14.14 -9.36
C VAL A 66 -1.50 14.02 -9.79
N THR A 67 -1.91 14.93 -10.67
CA THR A 67 -3.28 15.05 -11.21
C THR A 67 -3.49 14.30 -12.52
N CYS A 68 -2.43 13.84 -13.20
CA CYS A 68 -2.57 13.08 -14.45
C CYS A 68 -2.55 11.56 -14.21
N TRP A 69 -3.47 10.86 -14.89
CA TRP A 69 -3.67 9.41 -14.78
C TRP A 69 -2.36 8.62 -14.95
N ASN A 70 -1.61 8.88 -16.02
CA ASN A 70 -0.40 8.13 -16.34
C ASN A 70 0.67 8.24 -15.24
N SER A 71 0.86 9.42 -14.68
CA SER A 71 1.86 9.61 -13.62
C SER A 71 1.40 9.00 -12.30
N TRP A 72 0.12 9.19 -11.95
CA TRP A 72 -0.48 8.52 -10.80
C TRP A 72 -0.31 7.01 -10.90
N HIS A 73 -0.73 6.40 -12.02
CA HIS A 73 -0.65 4.96 -12.24
C HIS A 73 0.78 4.44 -12.12
N ARG A 74 1.75 5.08 -12.79
CA ARG A 74 3.16 4.70 -12.71
C ARG A 74 3.68 4.75 -11.27
N SER A 75 3.41 5.83 -10.53
CA SER A 75 3.87 5.94 -9.15
C SER A 75 3.24 4.89 -8.22
N ARG A 76 1.94 4.59 -8.40
CA ARG A 76 1.21 3.61 -7.58
C ARG A 76 1.70 2.20 -7.83
N VAL A 77 1.86 1.81 -9.10
CA VAL A 77 2.37 0.49 -9.47
C VAL A 77 3.79 0.30 -8.95
N THR A 78 4.68 1.29 -9.12
CA THR A 78 6.05 1.20 -8.58
C THR A 78 6.07 1.04 -7.07
N ALA A 79 5.25 1.80 -6.33
CA ALA A 79 5.15 1.68 -4.88
C ALA A 79 4.63 0.31 -4.44
N LEU A 80 3.60 -0.23 -5.11
CA LEU A 80 3.06 -1.56 -4.84
C LEU A 80 4.07 -2.67 -5.13
N VAL A 81 4.80 -2.60 -6.26
CA VAL A 81 5.85 -3.56 -6.60
C VAL A 81 6.99 -3.53 -5.59
N ALA A 82 7.44 -2.34 -5.19
CA ALA A 82 8.47 -2.19 -4.16
C ALA A 82 8.02 -2.77 -2.81
N TYR A 83 6.77 -2.50 -2.39
CA TYR A 83 6.24 -3.07 -1.15
C TYR A 83 6.08 -4.58 -1.23
N ALA A 84 5.58 -5.11 -2.36
CA ALA A 84 5.44 -6.54 -2.57
C ALA A 84 6.80 -7.26 -2.44
N TYR A 85 7.87 -6.69 -3.02
CA TYR A 85 9.23 -7.21 -2.84
C TYR A 85 9.66 -7.22 -1.37
N LEU A 86 9.44 -6.12 -0.63
CA LEU A 86 9.83 -6.05 0.78
C LEU A 86 9.04 -7.03 1.64
N ALA A 87 7.73 -7.16 1.40
CA ALA A 87 6.86 -8.06 2.13
C ALA A 87 7.21 -9.54 1.86
N THR A 88 7.52 -9.90 0.62
CA THR A 88 7.94 -11.27 0.27
C THR A 88 9.31 -11.60 0.82
N ALA A 89 10.30 -10.70 0.69
CA ALA A 89 11.63 -10.90 1.26
C ALA A 89 11.57 -11.02 2.80
N ALA A 90 10.80 -10.17 3.47
CA ALA A 90 10.58 -10.29 4.91
C ALA A 90 9.88 -11.61 5.29
N ALA A 91 8.93 -12.09 4.48
CA ALA A 91 8.29 -13.39 4.71
C ALA A 91 9.26 -14.57 4.54
N LEU A 92 10.12 -14.52 3.52
CA LEU A 92 11.15 -15.55 3.28
C LEU A 92 12.16 -15.59 4.44
N GLU A 93 12.65 -14.43 4.89
CA GLU A 93 13.56 -14.38 6.05
C GLU A 93 12.91 -14.95 7.32
N ARG A 94 11.63 -14.63 7.59
CA ARG A 94 10.89 -15.22 8.72
C ARG A 94 10.85 -16.74 8.67
N THR A 95 10.61 -17.32 7.48
CA THR A 95 10.60 -18.78 7.33
C THR A 95 11.98 -19.40 7.49
N ALA A 96 13.03 -18.70 7.04
CA ALA A 96 14.41 -19.14 7.18
C ALA A 96 14.87 -19.09 8.65
N GLN A 97 14.53 -18.02 9.38
CA GLN A 97 14.81 -17.88 10.81
C GLN A 97 14.18 -19.00 11.63
N THR A 98 12.93 -19.39 11.32
CA THR A 98 12.28 -20.52 12.02
C THR A 98 12.99 -21.86 11.76
N SER A 99 13.68 -21.99 10.63
CA SER A 99 14.42 -23.22 10.28
C SER A 99 15.86 -23.23 10.82
N ARG A 100 16.45 -22.04 11.03
CA ARG A 100 17.76 -21.88 11.69
C ARG A 100 17.55 -22.02 13.20
N ASN A 101 17.74 -23.22 13.74
CA ASN A 101 17.77 -23.48 15.20
C ASN A 101 19.03 -22.88 15.85
N ASP A 102 19.35 -21.61 15.60
CA ASP A 102 20.45 -20.91 16.25
C ASP A 102 19.92 -20.20 17.51
N PRO A 103 20.41 -20.56 18.71
CA PRO A 103 19.97 -19.93 19.95
C PRO A 103 20.28 -18.43 20.02
N SER A 104 21.23 -17.92 19.24
CA SER A 104 21.51 -16.47 19.16
C SER A 104 20.53 -15.70 18.26
N GLU A 105 19.91 -16.37 17.28
CA GLU A 105 18.85 -15.78 16.44
C GLU A 105 17.45 -15.93 17.05
N ALA A 106 17.27 -16.87 18.00
CA ALA A 106 15.98 -17.16 18.64
C ALA A 106 15.38 -15.94 19.38
N ASP A 107 16.23 -15.04 19.88
CA ASP A 107 15.81 -13.83 20.60
C ASP A 107 15.55 -12.62 19.67
N LEU A 108 15.81 -12.74 18.37
CA LEU A 108 15.64 -11.63 17.43
C LEU A 108 14.19 -11.50 16.96
N VAL A 109 13.66 -10.27 17.03
CA VAL A 109 12.38 -9.94 16.41
C VAL A 109 12.50 -10.17 14.90
N PRO A 110 11.51 -10.81 14.25
CA PRO A 110 11.63 -11.10 12.84
C PRO A 110 11.71 -9.84 11.98
N LEU A 111 12.48 -9.92 10.90
CA LEU A 111 12.77 -8.75 10.05
C LEU A 111 11.47 -8.16 9.48
N SER A 112 11.27 -6.86 9.71
CA SER A 112 10.14 -6.11 9.16
C SER A 112 10.46 -5.52 7.80
N SER A 113 9.44 -5.24 6.98
CA SER A 113 9.60 -4.54 5.69
C SER A 113 10.31 -3.19 5.84
N HIS A 114 10.07 -2.48 6.96
CA HIS A 114 10.73 -1.22 7.30
C HIS A 114 12.22 -1.38 7.59
N GLU A 115 12.61 -2.40 8.35
CA GLU A 115 14.01 -2.69 8.62
C GLU A 115 14.73 -3.14 7.35
N LEU A 116 14.12 -4.03 6.58
CA LEU A 116 14.67 -4.47 5.31
C LEU A 116 14.93 -3.29 4.36
N LEU A 117 13.97 -2.35 4.23
CA LEU A 117 14.18 -1.17 3.40
C LEU A 117 15.30 -0.27 3.94
N ARG A 118 15.46 -0.15 5.26
CA ARG A 118 16.58 0.59 5.87
C ARG A 118 17.91 -0.06 5.52
N LEU A 119 18.03 -1.38 5.65
CA LEU A 119 19.24 -2.12 5.26
C LEU A 119 19.54 -2.00 3.77
N LEU A 120 18.53 -2.13 2.90
CA LEU A 120 18.71 -1.96 1.46
C LEU A 120 19.18 -0.54 1.12
N ARG A 121 18.62 0.50 1.75
CA ARG A 121 19.07 1.89 1.56
C ARG A 121 20.50 2.13 2.03
N ALA A 122 20.93 1.43 3.07
CA ALA A 122 22.27 1.59 3.63
C ALA A 122 23.34 0.79 2.87
N LEU A 123 22.98 -0.38 2.35
CA LEU A 123 23.95 -1.37 1.85
C LEU A 123 23.89 -1.62 0.34
N VAL A 124 22.72 -1.46 -0.28
CA VAL A 124 22.48 -1.95 -1.66
C VAL A 124 22.11 -0.82 -2.62
N LEU A 125 21.19 0.06 -2.22
CA LEU A 125 20.68 1.10 -3.09
C LEU A 125 21.69 2.25 -3.17
N PRO A 126 21.98 2.76 -4.39
CA PRO A 126 22.88 3.89 -4.53
C PRO A 126 22.29 5.12 -3.82
N PRO A 127 23.13 5.93 -3.16
CA PRO A 127 22.67 7.17 -2.56
C PRO A 127 22.08 8.08 -3.65
N PRO A 128 21.04 8.85 -3.33
CA PRO A 128 20.46 9.78 -4.28
C PRO A 128 21.52 10.80 -4.72
N GLN A 129 21.55 11.08 -6.02
CA GLN A 129 22.44 12.06 -6.61
C GLN A 129 22.17 13.45 -6.00
N ARG A 130 23.20 14.07 -5.43
CA ARG A 130 23.13 15.37 -4.73
C ARG A 130 24.33 16.26 -5.04
N ASP A 131 24.94 16.09 -6.20
CA ASP A 131 25.96 17.02 -6.68
C ASP A 131 25.36 18.43 -6.92
N ARG A 132 26.23 19.43 -6.90
CA ARG A 132 25.84 20.84 -6.99
C ARG A 132 25.04 21.12 -8.27
N ASP A 133 25.43 20.54 -9.38
CA ASP A 133 24.78 20.78 -10.67
C ASP A 133 23.38 20.17 -10.69
N HIS A 134 23.23 18.95 -10.18
CA HIS A 134 21.93 18.31 -9.99
C HIS A 134 21.00 19.14 -9.08
N LEU A 135 21.51 19.65 -7.97
CA LEU A 135 20.72 20.48 -7.04
C LEU A 135 20.27 21.81 -7.69
N LEU A 136 21.16 22.49 -8.41
CA LEU A 136 20.84 23.74 -9.12
C LEU A 136 19.86 23.50 -10.28
N TRP A 137 20.04 22.40 -11.01
CA TRP A 137 19.13 21.99 -12.06
C TRP A 137 17.73 21.71 -11.52
N TRP A 138 17.61 20.91 -10.45
CA TRP A 138 16.32 20.60 -9.81
C TRP A 138 15.65 21.85 -9.22
N SER A 139 16.43 22.75 -8.63
CA SER A 139 15.94 24.05 -8.16
C SER A 139 15.31 24.86 -9.29
N THR A 140 15.99 24.93 -10.43
CA THR A 140 15.51 25.64 -11.62
C THR A 140 14.26 24.98 -12.21
N TRP A 141 14.28 23.66 -12.35
CA TRP A 141 13.14 22.87 -12.85
C TRP A 141 11.91 23.06 -11.95
N ARG A 142 12.06 22.93 -10.63
CA ARG A 142 10.95 23.04 -9.67
C ARG A 142 10.32 24.42 -9.68
N ARG A 143 11.14 25.49 -9.73
CA ARG A 143 10.64 26.87 -9.84
C ARG A 143 9.87 27.11 -11.13
N ARG A 144 10.37 26.62 -12.27
CA ARG A 144 9.64 26.68 -13.56
C ARG A 144 8.30 25.93 -13.48
N HIS A 145 8.28 24.76 -12.87
CA HIS A 145 7.07 23.96 -12.71
C HIS A 145 6.05 24.63 -11.78
N GLN A 146 6.49 25.16 -10.62
CA GLN A 146 5.66 25.93 -9.71
C GLN A 146 5.08 27.19 -10.37
N HIS A 147 5.88 27.89 -11.18
CA HIS A 147 5.40 29.03 -11.95
C HIS A 147 4.28 28.62 -12.92
N ARG A 148 4.47 27.53 -13.68
CA ARG A 148 3.43 26.98 -14.57
C ARG A 148 2.17 26.60 -13.81
N ALA A 149 2.29 25.91 -12.67
CA ALA A 149 1.16 25.54 -11.83
C ALA A 149 0.38 26.77 -11.34
N ARG A 150 1.08 27.83 -10.88
CA ARG A 150 0.46 29.10 -10.47
C ARG A 150 -0.28 29.78 -11.62
N LEU A 151 0.25 29.72 -12.84
CA LEU A 151 -0.42 30.27 -14.02
C LEU A 151 -1.69 29.48 -14.35
N CYS A 152 -1.63 28.14 -14.39
CA CYS A 152 -2.80 27.31 -14.64
C CYS A 152 -3.88 27.53 -13.58
N HIS A 153 -3.50 27.61 -12.31
CA HIS A 153 -4.42 27.90 -11.21
C HIS A 153 -5.09 29.27 -11.37
N ARG A 154 -4.32 30.33 -11.66
CA ARG A 154 -4.88 31.66 -11.96
C ARG A 154 -5.84 31.65 -13.15
N ARG A 155 -5.49 30.92 -14.22
CA ARG A 155 -6.35 30.74 -15.41
C ARG A 155 -7.64 30.00 -15.09
N TRP A 156 -7.57 28.98 -14.25
CA TRP A 156 -8.77 28.27 -13.80
C TRP A 156 -9.71 29.16 -12.98
N HIS A 157 -9.16 29.93 -12.03
CA HIS A 157 -9.96 30.87 -11.24
C HIS A 157 -10.61 31.94 -12.12
N THR A 158 -9.84 32.57 -13.01
CA THR A 158 -10.41 33.55 -13.96
C THR A 158 -11.45 32.94 -14.89
N TYR A 159 -11.26 31.70 -15.37
CA TYR A 159 -12.29 30.99 -16.12
C TYR A 159 -13.57 30.80 -15.29
N ALA A 160 -13.45 30.23 -14.08
CA ALA A 160 -14.58 29.95 -13.19
C ALA A 160 -15.38 31.20 -12.81
N ASP A 161 -14.70 32.34 -12.63
CA ASP A 161 -15.35 33.63 -12.31
C ASP A 161 -16.07 34.26 -13.53
N THR A 162 -15.74 33.83 -14.76
CA THR A 162 -16.32 34.39 -16.01
C THR A 162 -17.39 33.51 -16.66
N THR A 163 -17.52 32.25 -16.23
CA THR A 163 -18.64 31.38 -16.59
C THR A 163 -19.83 31.60 -15.62
N PRO A 164 -21.02 31.99 -16.11
CA PRO A 164 -22.21 32.19 -15.26
C PRO A 164 -22.77 30.91 -14.66
#